data_AF-A0A4P7SJJ0-F1
#
_entry.id   AF-A0A4P7SJJ0-F1
#
_cell.length_a   1.000
_cell.length_b   1.000
_cell.length_c   1.000
_cell.angle_alpha   90.00
_cell.angle_beta   90.00
_cell.angle_gamma   90.00
#
_symmetry.space_group_name_H-M   'P 1'
#
loop_
_entity.id
_entity.type
_entity.pdbx_description
1 polymer ?
#
loop_
_entity_poly.entity_id
_entity_poly.type
_entity_poly.pdbx_seq_one_letter_code
_entity_poly.pdbx_strand_id
1 'polypeptide(L)'
;MTLVPVVLLALLAAGAVLLLARASSEDAAAGDESPWESFRRGLRARREPDAEQAQAAAAAAVEPRDVSLADFLRANVQEGDGYLHVEELTEDLHRAAQTLRVRRGA
;
A
#
# COMPACT_ATOMS: atom_id res chain seq x y z
N MET A 1 31.30 20.46 -20.52
CA MET A 1 30.77 19.42 -21.43
C MET A 1 30.90 17.99 -20.90
N THR A 2 31.75 17.71 -19.90
CA THR A 2 31.91 16.37 -19.28
C THR A 2 30.89 16.04 -18.19
N LEU A 3 30.20 17.06 -17.66
CA LEU A 3 29.22 16.89 -16.58
C LEU A 3 27.98 16.11 -17.03
N VAL A 4 27.49 16.39 -18.24
CA VAL A 4 26.31 15.73 -18.82
C VAL A 4 26.50 14.20 -18.92
N PRO A 5 27.57 13.67 -19.55
CA PRO A 5 27.75 12.23 -19.62
C PRO A 5 27.96 11.57 -18.25
N VAL A 6 28.63 12.24 -17.30
CA VAL A 6 28.83 11.72 -15.94
C VAL A 6 27.50 11.60 -15.19
N VAL A 7 26.65 12.63 -15.27
CA VAL A 7 25.31 12.60 -14.67
C VAL A 7 24.46 11.49 -15.31
N LEU A 8 24.53 11.34 -16.63
CA LEU A 8 23.77 10.32 -17.34
C LEU A 8 24.22 8.90 -16.93
N LEU A 9 25.52 8.68 -16.78
CA LEU A 9 26.09 7.41 -16.31
C LEU A 9 25.70 7.11 -14.86
N ALA A 10 25.72 8.12 -13.98
CA ALA A 10 25.28 7.98 -12.60
C ALA A 10 23.78 7.63 -12.50
N LEU A 11 22.93 8.27 -13.31
CA LEU A 11 21.50 7.96 -13.38
C LEU A 11 21.25 6.54 -13.89
N LEU A 12 22.00 6.10 -14.91
CA LEU A 12 21.92 4.72 -15.42
C LEU A 12 22.35 3.70 -14.35
N ALA A 13 23.45 3.95 -13.64
CA ALA A 13 23.91 3.09 -12.55
C ALA A 13 22.88 3.01 -11.43
N ALA A 14 22.31 4.14 -10.99
CA ALA A 14 21.25 4.17 -9.99
C ALA A 14 20.00 3.40 -10.43
N GLY A 15 19.60 3.56 -11.70
CA GLY A 15 18.49 2.80 -12.29
C GLY A 15 18.76 1.30 -12.30
N ALA A 16 19.96 0.88 -12.70
CA ALA A 16 20.35 -0.53 -12.70
C ALA A 16 20.35 -1.15 -11.29
N VAL A 17 20.85 -0.43 -10.28
CA VAL A 17 20.81 -0.87 -8.88
C VAL A 17 19.38 -1.03 -8.39
N LEU A 18 18.48 -0.10 -8.71
CA LEU A 18 17.06 -0.20 -8.35
C LEU A 18 16.37 -1.41 -9.00
N LEU A 19 16.65 -1.66 -10.28
CA LEU A 19 16.13 -2.84 -10.98
C LEU A 19 16.65 -4.15 -10.37
N LEU A 20 17.95 -4.20 -10.06
CA LEU A 20 18.55 -5.37 -9.42
C LEU A 20 17.97 -5.61 -8.02
N ALA A 21 17.81 -4.56 -7.21
CA ALA A 21 17.20 -4.65 -5.89
C ALA A 21 15.75 -5.18 -5.95
N ARG A 22 14.97 -4.74 -6.94
CA ARG A 22 13.60 -5.24 -7.19
C ARG A 22 13.57 -6.69 -7.66
N ALA A 23 14.54 -7.11 -8.45
CA ALA A 23 14.65 -8.50 -8.88
C ALA A 23 15.11 -9.43 -7.73
N SER A 24 15.88 -8.92 -6.77
CA SER A 24 16.34 -9.67 -5.60
C SER A 24 15.36 -9.68 -4.43
N SER A 25 14.40 -8.75 -4.37
CA SER A 25 13.30 -8.83 -3.40
C SER A 25 12.35 -9.97 -3.79
N GLU A 26 12.18 -10.95 -2.89
CA GLU A 26 11.37 -12.17 -3.00
C GLU A 26 9.85 -11.95 -3.19
N ASP A 27 9.41 -10.84 -3.77
CA ASP A 27 8.01 -10.56 -4.15
C ASP A 27 7.66 -11.09 -5.56
N ALA A 28 8.47 -12.01 -6.11
CA ALA A 28 8.19 -12.76 -7.34
C ALA A 28 7.01 -13.77 -7.20
N ALA A 29 6.25 -13.69 -6.10
CA ALA A 29 5.02 -14.46 -5.90
C ALA A 29 3.76 -13.76 -6.44
N ALA A 30 3.84 -12.48 -6.83
CA ALA A 30 2.73 -11.75 -7.46
C ALA A 30 2.84 -11.82 -9.00
N GLY A 31 2.25 -12.89 -9.56
CA GLY A 31 1.90 -13.13 -10.97
C GLY A 31 2.54 -12.27 -12.07
N ASP A 32 3.41 -12.90 -12.87
CA ASP A 32 3.61 -12.76 -14.33
C ASP A 32 3.60 -11.38 -15.01
N GLU A 33 3.73 -10.30 -14.25
CA GLU A 33 3.73 -8.97 -14.80
C GLU A 33 5.15 -8.56 -15.20
N SER A 34 5.34 -8.23 -16.48
CA SER A 34 6.63 -7.81 -16.99
C SER A 34 7.07 -6.49 -16.31
N PRO A 35 8.33 -6.35 -15.85
CA PRO A 35 8.85 -5.11 -15.29
C PRO A 35 8.63 -3.89 -16.20
N TRP A 36 8.58 -4.11 -17.51
CA TRP A 36 8.27 -3.09 -18.51
C TRP A 36 6.82 -2.62 -18.45
N GLU A 37 5.88 -3.52 -18.18
CA GLU A 37 4.47 -3.20 -18.04
C GLU A 37 4.20 -2.42 -16.77
N SER A 38 4.84 -2.78 -15.64
CA SER A 38 4.76 -2.02 -14.40
C SER A 38 5.34 -0.62 -14.56
N PHE A 39 6.47 -0.48 -15.27
CA PHE A 39 7.05 0.82 -15.59
C PHE A 39 6.12 1.66 -16.48
N ARG A 40 5.57 1.07 -17.55
CA ARG A 40 4.65 1.75 -18.46
C ARG A 40 3.36 2.15 -17.75
N ARG A 41 2.85 1.31 -16.85
CA ARG A 41 1.68 1.64 -16.02
C ARG A 41 1.98 2.81 -15.10
N GLY A 42 3.13 2.80 -14.43
CA GLY A 42 3.56 3.93 -13.58
C GLY A 42 3.73 5.23 -14.37
N LEU A 43 4.28 5.16 -15.58
CA LEU A 43 4.41 6.33 -16.46
C LEU A 43 3.04 6.83 -16.95
N ARG A 44 2.11 5.91 -17.26
CA ARG A 44 0.75 6.26 -17.66
C ARG A 44 -0.03 6.90 -16.51
N ALA A 45 0.05 6.34 -15.30
CA ALA A 45 -0.58 6.89 -14.10
C ALA A 45 -0.09 8.30 -13.76
N ARG A 46 1.16 8.65 -14.13
CA ARG A 46 1.65 10.04 -13.99
C ARG A 46 1.08 10.99 -15.04
N ARG A 47 0.70 10.49 -16.22
CA ARG A 47 0.23 11.29 -17.35
C ARG A 47 -1.28 11.47 -17.35
N GLU A 48 -2.00 10.42 -16.96
CA GLU A 48 -3.43 10.39 -16.70
C GLU A 48 -3.63 9.78 -15.31
N PRO A 49 -3.61 10.61 -14.24
CA PRO A 49 -3.93 10.13 -12.91
C PRO A 49 -5.38 9.66 -12.89
N ASP A 50 -5.59 8.41 -12.45
CA ASP A 50 -6.94 7.86 -12.29
C ASP A 50 -7.75 8.71 -11.30
N ALA A 51 -9.07 8.69 -11.43
CA ALA A 51 -9.97 9.51 -10.61
C ALA A 51 -9.78 9.28 -9.10
N GLU A 52 -9.49 8.04 -8.68
CA GLU A 52 -9.15 7.72 -7.28
C GLU A 52 -7.82 8.35 -6.85
N GLN A 53 -6.84 8.37 -7.74
CA GLN A 53 -5.51 8.95 -7.49
C GLN A 53 -5.57 10.48 -7.42
N ALA A 54 -6.42 11.10 -8.25
CA ALA A 54 -6.72 12.53 -8.18
C ALA A 54 -7.47 12.89 -6.89
N GLN A 55 -8.42 12.05 -6.45
CA GLN A 55 -9.11 12.25 -5.17
C GLN A 55 -8.16 12.09 -3.97
N ALA A 56 -7.27 11.09 -4.00
CA ALA A 56 -6.25 10.93 -2.96
C ALA A 56 -5.27 12.11 -2.91
N ALA A 57 -4.85 12.63 -4.08
CA ALA A 57 -4.04 13.83 -4.16
C ALA A 57 -4.78 15.07 -3.64
N ALA A 58 -6.08 15.20 -3.92
CA ALA A 58 -6.92 16.29 -3.40
C ALA A 58 -7.11 16.19 -1.88
N ALA A 59 -7.27 14.99 -1.34
CA ALA A 59 -7.33 14.75 0.10
C ALA A 59 -6.00 15.07 0.80
N ALA A 60 -4.88 14.74 0.16
CA ALA A 60 -3.54 15.08 0.66
C ALA A 60 -3.22 16.58 0.53
N ALA A 61 -3.88 17.30 -0.38
CA ALA A 61 -3.76 18.74 -0.54
C ALA A 61 -4.58 19.55 0.48
N VAL A 62 -5.32 18.87 1.37
CA VAL A 62 -6.01 19.54 2.48
C VAL A 62 -4.97 20.08 3.45
N GLU A 63 -5.04 21.38 3.73
CA GLU A 63 -4.11 22.05 4.63
C GLU A 63 -4.23 21.45 6.05
N PRO A 64 -3.12 20.99 6.67
CA PRO A 64 -3.16 20.42 8.01
C PRO A 64 -3.72 21.45 8.98
N ARG A 65 -4.88 21.16 9.55
CA ARG A 65 -5.50 22.04 10.54
C ARG A 65 -4.91 21.71 11.90
N ASP A 66 -4.23 22.68 12.51
CA ASP A 66 -3.75 22.56 13.89
C ASP A 66 -4.96 22.50 14.84
N VAL A 67 -5.37 21.28 15.18
CA VAL A 67 -6.38 21.01 16.19
C VAL A 67 -5.69 20.65 17.49
N SER A 68 -6.25 21.10 18.61
CA SER A 68 -5.81 20.65 19.93
C SER A 68 -5.90 19.12 20.00
N LEU A 69 -4.83 18.46 20.44
CA LEU A 69 -4.80 17.01 20.61
C LEU A 69 -5.96 16.53 21.49
N ALA A 70 -6.30 17.29 22.53
CA ALA A 70 -7.43 16.96 23.41
C ALA A 70 -8.78 16.98 22.66
N ASP A 71 -8.97 17.91 21.73
CA ASP A 71 -10.20 18.02 20.95
C ASP A 71 -10.26 16.96 19.84
N PHE A 72 -9.12 16.64 19.23
CA PHE A 72 -9.01 15.54 18.27
C PHE A 72 -9.35 14.20 18.93
N LEU A 73 -8.78 13.92 20.10
CA LEU A 73 -9.05 12.69 20.84
C LEU A 73 -10.52 12.62 21.25
N ARG A 74 -11.10 13.70 21.79
CA ARG A 74 -12.53 13.73 22.15
C ARG A 74 -13.45 13.49 20.94
N ALA A 75 -13.10 14.01 19.76
CA ALA A 75 -13.92 13.86 18.56
C ALA A 75 -13.80 12.47 17.89
N ASN A 76 -12.72 11.72 18.15
CA ASN A 76 -12.46 10.41 17.53
C ASN A 76 -12.52 9.24 18.52
N VAL A 77 -12.83 9.48 19.79
CA VAL A 77 -13.21 8.42 20.72
C VAL A 77 -14.52 7.81 20.22
N GLN A 78 -14.41 6.63 19.61
CA GLN A 78 -15.57 5.74 19.49
C GLN A 78 -15.85 5.19 20.88
N GLU A 79 -17.05 5.41 21.40
CA GLU A 79 -17.55 4.73 22.59
C GLU A 79 -17.74 3.25 22.25
N GLY A 80 -16.68 2.47 22.48
CA GLY A 80 -16.65 1.02 22.31
C GLY A 80 -15.35 0.47 22.90
N ASP A 81 -15.38 -0.76 23.41
CA ASP A 81 -14.16 -1.45 23.80
C ASP A 81 -13.28 -1.58 22.55
N GLY A 82 -12.27 -0.71 22.42
CA GLY A 82 -11.36 -0.65 21.26
C GLY A 82 -10.48 -1.90 21.10
N TYR A 83 -10.74 -2.93 21.89
CA TYR A 83 -10.10 -4.23 21.85
C TYR A 83 -11.18 -5.28 21.61
N LEU A 84 -10.94 -6.13 20.62
CA LEU A 84 -11.68 -7.39 20.48
C LEU A 84 -11.41 -8.23 21.72
N HIS A 85 -12.47 -8.54 22.48
CA HIS A 85 -12.38 -9.45 23.61
C HIS A 85 -11.96 -10.83 23.10
N VAL A 86 -11.02 -11.47 23.80
CA VAL A 86 -10.42 -12.75 23.37
C VAL A 86 -11.50 -13.83 23.24
N GLU A 87 -12.55 -13.72 24.05
CA GLU A 87 -13.72 -14.57 24.08
C GLU A 87 -14.52 -14.47 22.77
N GLU A 88 -14.76 -13.25 22.26
CA GLU A 88 -15.48 -13.01 21.00
C GLU A 88 -14.70 -13.54 19.80
N LEU A 89 -13.38 -13.32 19.78
CA LEU A 89 -12.50 -13.82 18.72
C LEU A 89 -12.48 -15.36 18.67
N THR A 90 -12.48 -16.00 19.85
CA THR A 90 -12.45 -17.46 19.96
C THR A 90 -13.77 -18.08 19.48
N GLU A 91 -14.89 -17.44 19.78
CA GLU A 91 -16.22 -17.92 19.35
C GLU A 91 -16.38 -17.84 17.82
N ASP A 92 -15.94 -16.74 17.21
CA ASP A 92 -15.99 -16.57 15.75
C ASP A 92 -15.07 -17.53 15.01
N LEU A 93 -13.86 -17.75 15.53
CA LEU A 93 -12.94 -18.77 15.01
C LEU A 93 -13.54 -20.17 15.10
N HIS A 94 -14.21 -20.48 16.21
CA HIS A 94 -14.86 -21.78 16.39
C HIS A 94 -16.00 -21.98 15.39
N ARG A 95 -16.83 -20.96 15.17
CA ARG A 95 -17.92 -20.96 14.19
C ARG A 95 -17.41 -21.12 12.76
N ALA A 96 -16.35 -20.41 12.40
CA ALA A 96 -15.72 -20.53 11.09
C ALA A 96 -15.12 -21.93 10.86
N ALA A 97 -14.45 -22.50 11.88
CA ALA A 97 -13.89 -23.84 11.82
C ALA A 97 -14.97 -24.91 11.64
N GLN A 98 -16.12 -24.80 12.32
CA GLN A 98 -17.25 -25.71 12.14
C GLN A 98 -17.81 -25.65 10.71
N THR A 99 -17.94 -24.45 10.16
CA THR A 99 -18.48 -24.25 8.80
C THR A 99 -17.56 -24.84 7.74
N LEU A 100 -16.23 -24.65 7.89
CA LEU A 100 -15.23 -25.26 7.01
C LEU A 100 -15.21 -26.79 7.12
N ARG A 101 -15.41 -27.33 8.33
CA ARG A 101 -15.46 -28.78 8.56
C ARG A 101 -16.69 -29.43 7.90
N VAL A 102 -17.85 -28.78 7.98
CA VAL A 102 -19.07 -29.22 7.28
C VAL A 102 -18.87 -29.18 5.77
N ARG A 103 -18.26 -28.12 5.23
CA ARG A 103 -17.98 -27.98 3.79
C ARG A 103 -16.98 -29.02 3.26
N ARG A 104 -16.09 -29.54 4.10
CA ARG A 104 -15.08 -30.55 3.72
C ARG A 104 -15.59 -31.99 3.84
N GLY A 105 -16.68 -32.20 4.58
CA GLY A 105 -17.35 -33.49 4.73
C GLY A 105 -18.57 -33.70 3.83
N ALA A 106 -18.91 -32.71 3.00
CA ALA A 106 -19.89 -32.77 1.92
C ALA A 106 -19.17 -32.81 0.58
#